data_AF-A0A4U9UA80-F1
#
_entry.id   AF-A0A4U9UA80-F1
#
_cell.length_a   1.000
_cell.length_b   1.000
_cell.length_c   1.000
_cell.angle_alpha   90.00
_cell.angle_beta   90.00
_cell.angle_gamma   90.00
#
_symmetry.space_group_name_H-M   'P 1'
#
loop_
_entity.id
_entity.type
_entity.pdbx_description
1 polymer ?
#
loop_
_entity_poly.entity_id
_entity_poly.type
_entity_poly.pdbx_seq_one_letter_code
_entity_poly.pdbx_strand_id
1 'polypeptide(L)'
;MADVTALNGAERPRVNWGKWTLIAIGALFSILLLVVPMVMIFIEAFSSGVGAVWHNLSDPDMLHAIWLTVLVALITVPVNLVFGTLLAWLVTRFTFPGRQLLLTLFDMPFAVSPVVAGCCICCFTAPTARSVAGWMPMTFN
;
A
#
# COMPACT_ATOMS: atom_id res chain seq x y z
N MET A 1 -36.03 19.91 51.11
CA MET A 1 -37.04 19.18 50.31
C MET A 1 -36.81 19.58 48.86
N ALA A 2 -36.39 18.60 48.05
CA ALA A 2 -36.32 18.60 46.58
C ALA A 2 -35.82 19.86 45.85
N ASP A 3 -34.56 19.81 45.40
CA ASP A 3 -34.32 20.02 43.96
C ASP A 3 -33.14 19.17 43.46
N VAL A 4 -33.25 17.85 43.67
CA VAL A 4 -32.42 16.84 42.98
C VAL A 4 -32.99 16.52 41.58
N THR A 5 -34.05 17.23 41.18
CA THR A 5 -34.80 17.07 39.93
C THR A 5 -34.14 17.78 38.74
N ALA A 6 -33.30 18.80 38.99
CA ALA A 6 -32.60 19.54 37.93
C ALA A 6 -31.41 18.77 37.29
N LEU A 7 -31.03 17.60 37.82
CA LEU A 7 -29.93 16.79 37.29
C LEU A 7 -30.38 15.65 36.36
N ASN A 8 -31.67 15.57 36.01
CA ASN A 8 -32.22 14.44 35.25
C ASN A 8 -32.42 14.71 33.75
N GLY A 9 -31.60 15.60 33.18
CA GLY A 9 -31.64 15.99 31.76
C GLY A 9 -30.47 15.46 30.93
N ALA A 10 -29.73 14.45 31.42
CA ALA A 10 -28.76 13.75 30.58
C ALA A 10 -29.54 12.92 29.55
N GLU A 11 -29.87 13.55 28.42
CA GLU A 11 -30.37 12.87 27.23
C GLU A 11 -29.41 11.73 26.89
N ARG A 12 -29.79 10.51 27.30
CA ARG A 12 -29.09 9.29 26.91
C ARG A 12 -29.09 9.29 25.39
N PRO A 13 -27.94 9.18 24.71
CA PRO A 13 -27.90 9.16 23.26
C PRO A 13 -28.75 7.97 22.82
N ARG A 14 -29.95 8.25 22.28
CA ARG A 14 -30.83 7.23 21.74
C ARG A 14 -30.02 6.55 20.66
N VAL A 15 -29.77 5.25 20.84
CA VAL A 15 -29.06 4.43 19.85
C VAL A 15 -29.77 4.63 18.53
N ASN A 16 -29.18 5.44 17.66
CA ASN A 16 -29.76 5.79 16.37
C ASN A 16 -29.60 4.58 15.47
N TRP A 17 -30.53 3.64 15.60
CA TRP A 17 -30.60 2.40 14.83
C TRP A 17 -30.49 2.68 13.34
N GLY A 18 -31.08 3.80 12.87
CA GLY A 18 -30.94 4.30 11.49
C GLY A 18 -29.52 4.69 11.07
N LYS A 19 -28.68 5.22 11.97
CA LYS A 19 -27.26 5.48 11.67
C LYS A 19 -26.48 4.18 11.55
N TRP A 20 -26.77 3.22 12.42
CA TRP A 20 -26.14 1.90 12.39
C TRP A 20 -26.54 1.09 11.16
N THR A 21 -27.80 1.14 10.72
CA THR A 21 -28.22 0.49 9.48
C THR A 21 -27.57 1.13 8.25
N LEU A 22 -27.46 2.46 8.19
CA LEU A 22 -26.75 3.15 7.10
C LEU A 22 -25.25 2.78 7.05
N ILE A 23 -24.60 2.75 8.22
CA ILE A 23 -23.20 2.31 8.34
C ILE A 23 -23.07 0.83 7.94
N ALA A 24 -23.97 -0.04 8.39
CA ALA A 24 -23.94 -1.46 8.08
C ALA A 24 -24.14 -1.71 6.58
N ILE A 25 -25.06 -1.00 5.92
CA ILE A 25 -25.26 -1.11 4.46
C ILE A 25 -24.03 -0.59 3.71
N GLY A 26 -23.47 0.55 4.10
CA GLY A 26 -22.25 1.09 3.48
C GLY A 26 -21.04 0.17 3.67
N ALA A 27 -20.86 -0.37 4.87
CA ALA A 27 -19.81 -1.34 5.18
C ALA A 27 -20.02 -2.64 4.42
N LEU A 28 -21.23 -3.17 4.37
CA LEU A 28 -21.57 -4.38 3.61
C LEU A 28 -21.27 -4.19 2.12
N PHE A 29 -21.64 -3.05 1.54
CA PHE A 29 -21.35 -2.74 0.15
C PHE A 29 -19.84 -2.64 -0.11
N SER A 30 -19.09 -1.98 0.77
CA SER A 30 -17.64 -1.86 0.68
C SER A 30 -16.93 -3.22 0.82
N ILE A 31 -17.38 -4.05 1.77
CA ILE A 31 -16.89 -5.41 1.96
C ILE A 31 -17.21 -6.26 0.75
N LEU A 32 -18.44 -6.20 0.22
CA LEU A 32 -18.84 -6.97 -0.95
C LEU A 32 -17.96 -6.63 -2.16
N LEU A 33 -17.70 -5.34 -2.40
CA LEU A 33 -16.83 -4.89 -3.49
C LEU A 33 -15.40 -5.43 -3.36
N LEU A 34 -14.89 -5.60 -2.14
CA LEU A 34 -13.54 -6.09 -1.86
C LEU A 34 -13.47 -7.63 -1.84
N VAL A 35 -14.49 -8.29 -1.29
CA VAL A 35 -14.56 -9.75 -1.13
C VAL A 35 -14.87 -10.43 -2.46
N VAL A 36 -15.70 -9.85 -3.33
CA VAL A 36 -16.00 -10.40 -4.65
C VAL A 36 -14.74 -10.70 -5.48
N PRO A 37 -13.81 -9.73 -5.73
CA PRO A 37 -12.60 -10.01 -6.48
C PRO A 37 -11.64 -10.95 -5.73
N MET A 38 -11.59 -10.87 -4.40
CA MET A 38 -10.81 -11.83 -3.60
C MET A 38 -11.31 -13.26 -3.83
N VAL A 39 -12.62 -13.50 -3.73
CA VAL A 39 -13.21 -14.83 -3.95
C VAL A 39 -13.00 -15.29 -5.39
N MET A 40 -13.08 -14.39 -6.38
CA MET A 40 -12.76 -14.72 -7.78
C MET A 40 -11.31 -15.19 -7.93
N ILE A 41 -10.34 -14.48 -7.33
CA ILE A 41 -8.93 -14.87 -7.33
C ILE A 41 -8.73 -16.22 -6.62
N PHE A 42 -9.43 -16.46 -5.51
CA PHE A 42 -9.39 -17.74 -4.81
C PHE A 42 -9.97 -18.87 -5.67
N ILE A 43 -11.13 -18.67 -6.30
CA ILE A 43 -11.73 -19.68 -7.18
C ILE A 43 -10.79 -19.96 -8.36
N GLU A 44 -10.20 -18.94 -8.97
CA GLU A 44 -9.27 -19.08 -10.08
C GLU A 44 -8.00 -19.84 -9.65
N ALA A 45 -7.38 -19.44 -8.53
CA ALA A 45 -6.20 -20.08 -7.95
C ALA A 45 -6.43 -21.55 -7.53
N PHE A 46 -7.64 -21.88 -7.04
CA PHE A 46 -8.01 -23.26 -6.69
C PHE A 46 -8.50 -24.06 -7.92
N SER A 47 -9.07 -23.40 -8.94
CA SER A 47 -9.52 -24.02 -10.20
C SER A 47 -8.39 -24.37 -11.15
N SER A 48 -7.25 -23.66 -11.08
CA SER A 48 -5.98 -24.09 -11.68
C SER A 48 -5.43 -25.36 -11.04
N GLY A 49 -6.05 -25.84 -9.95
CA GLY A 49 -5.79 -27.12 -9.30
C GLY A 49 -4.76 -27.02 -8.18
N VAL A 50 -5.09 -27.60 -7.03
CA VAL A 50 -4.15 -27.81 -5.90
C VAL A 50 -2.89 -28.57 -6.35
N GLY A 51 -3.00 -29.38 -7.41
CA GLY A 51 -1.87 -30.06 -8.07
C GLY A 51 -0.95 -29.13 -8.85
N ALA A 52 -1.46 -28.09 -9.53
CA ALA A 52 -0.61 -27.10 -10.19
C ALA A 52 0.07 -26.19 -9.17
N VAL A 53 -0.61 -25.84 -8.07
CA VAL A 53 0.01 -25.09 -6.95
C VAL A 53 1.14 -25.92 -6.33
N TRP A 54 0.95 -27.22 -6.09
CA TRP A 54 1.99 -28.10 -5.55
C TRP A 54 3.16 -28.33 -6.53
N HIS A 55 2.86 -28.42 -7.84
CA HIS A 55 3.88 -28.55 -8.88
C HIS A 55 4.68 -27.25 -9.07
N ASN A 56 4.02 -26.09 -9.08
CA ASN A 56 4.67 -24.78 -9.14
C ASN A 56 5.43 -24.47 -7.85
N LEU A 57 4.94 -24.86 -6.66
CA LEU A 57 5.70 -24.74 -5.41
C LEU A 57 6.97 -25.60 -5.42
N SER A 58 6.97 -26.71 -6.17
CA SER A 58 8.13 -27.58 -6.35
C SER A 58 9.05 -27.12 -7.48
N ASP A 59 8.64 -26.10 -8.25
CA ASP A 59 9.45 -25.50 -9.28
C ASP A 59 10.54 -24.62 -8.62
N PRO A 60 11.84 -24.85 -8.89
CA PRO A 60 12.92 -24.09 -8.30
C PRO A 60 12.79 -22.58 -8.49
N ASP A 61 12.14 -22.11 -9.55
CA ASP A 61 11.98 -20.67 -9.84
C ASP A 61 11.02 -19.99 -8.85
N MET A 62 9.92 -20.64 -8.48
CA MET A 62 8.97 -20.10 -7.51
C MET A 62 9.59 -20.02 -6.10
N LEU A 63 10.38 -21.03 -5.71
CA LEU A 63 11.09 -21.04 -4.44
C LEU A 63 12.16 -19.94 -4.37
N HIS A 64 12.90 -19.71 -5.47
CA HIS A 64 13.85 -18.60 -5.54
C HIS A 64 13.16 -17.24 -5.44
N ALA A 65 12.02 -17.05 -6.08
CA ALA A 65 11.24 -15.82 -5.98
C ALA A 65 10.73 -15.56 -4.55
N ILE A 66 10.23 -16.60 -3.86
CA ILE A 66 9.83 -16.51 -2.45
C ILE A 66 11.04 -16.15 -1.58
N TRP A 67 12.19 -16.82 -1.78
CA TRP A 67 13.38 -16.56 -0.99
C TRP A 67 13.92 -15.14 -1.20
N LEU A 68 13.93 -14.64 -2.45
CA LEU A 68 14.31 -13.27 -2.77
C LEU A 68 13.37 -12.28 -2.05
N THR A 69 12.06 -12.54 -2.08
CA THR A 69 11.07 -11.67 -1.42
C THR A 69 11.26 -11.65 0.10
N VAL A 70 11.51 -12.81 0.71
CA VAL A 70 11.78 -12.93 2.15
C VAL A 70 13.07 -12.21 2.52
N LEU A 71 14.15 -12.40 1.75
CA LEU A 71 15.43 -11.73 1.98
C LEU A 71 15.30 -10.21 1.84
N VAL A 72 14.60 -9.74 0.81
CA VAL A 72 14.31 -8.32 0.62
C VAL A 72 13.48 -7.78 1.78
N ALA A 73 12.41 -8.47 2.19
CA ALA A 73 11.61 -8.06 3.33
C ALA A 73 12.43 -8.02 4.63
N LEU A 74 13.28 -9.02 4.86
CA LEU A 74 14.13 -9.12 6.04
C LEU A 74 15.11 -7.95 6.16
N ILE A 75 15.62 -7.43 5.03
CA ILE A 75 16.53 -6.28 5.02
C ILE A 75 15.74 -4.96 5.05
N THR A 76 14.69 -4.84 4.24
CA THR A 76 13.94 -3.58 4.08
C THR A 76 13.13 -3.21 5.31
N VAL A 77 12.53 -4.17 6.03
CA VAL A 77 11.74 -3.91 7.23
C VAL A 77 12.56 -3.23 8.34
N PRO A 78 13.70 -3.78 8.82
CA PRO A 78 14.49 -3.14 9.86
C PRO A 78 15.10 -1.82 9.38
N VAL A 79 15.53 -1.74 8.12
CA VAL A 79 16.03 -0.49 7.53
C VAL A 79 14.95 0.59 7.57
N ASN A 80 13.74 0.31 7.08
CA ASN A 80 12.61 1.23 7.12
C ASN A 80 12.22 1.60 8.55
N LEU A 81 12.27 0.64 9.48
CA LEU A 81 11.98 0.88 10.89
C LEU A 81 13.00 1.86 11.51
N VAL A 82 14.30 1.65 11.29
CA VAL A 82 15.36 2.52 11.83
C VAL A 82 15.26 3.92 11.22
N PHE A 83 15.20 4.04 9.89
CA PHE A 83 15.11 5.33 9.23
C PHE A 83 13.80 6.08 9.59
N GLY A 84 12.67 5.38 9.62
CA GLY A 84 11.39 5.96 10.01
C GLY A 84 11.37 6.42 11.47
N THR A 85 11.93 5.62 12.38
CA THR A 85 12.02 5.97 13.80
C THR A 85 12.98 7.13 14.03
N LEU A 86 14.13 7.16 13.34
CA LEU A 86 15.08 8.29 13.40
C LEU A 86 14.45 9.58 12.88
N LEU A 87 13.70 9.52 11.76
CA LEU A 87 13.00 10.68 11.22
C LEU A 87 11.92 11.17 12.19
N ALA A 88 11.09 10.27 12.73
CA ALA A 88 10.07 10.61 13.72
C ALA A 88 10.70 11.22 14.99
N TRP A 89 11.83 10.67 15.43
CA TRP A 89 12.58 11.20 16.58
C TRP A 89 13.16 12.58 16.29
N LEU A 90 13.76 12.79 15.11
CA LEU A 90 14.29 14.08 14.69
C LEU A 90 13.20 15.15 14.63
N VAL A 91 12.06 14.81 14.03
CA VAL A 91 10.89 15.68 13.84
C VAL A 91 10.22 16.06 15.16
N THR A 92 10.28 15.21 16.19
CA THR A 92 9.68 15.47 17.50
C THR A 92 10.63 16.14 18.49
N ARG A 93 11.94 15.82 18.44
CA ARG A 93 12.93 16.31 19.41
C ARG A 93 13.64 17.58 18.97
N PHE A 94 13.78 17.83 17.67
CA PHE A 94 14.49 18.99 17.15
C PHE A 94 13.57 19.93 16.36
N THR A 95 13.29 21.10 16.92
CA THR A 95 12.59 22.19 16.24
C THR A 95 13.59 23.03 15.43
N PHE A 96 14.07 22.48 14.30
CA PHE A 96 14.84 23.25 13.32
C PHE A 96 13.91 23.89 12.26
N PRO A 97 14.24 25.07 11.72
CA PRO A 97 13.46 25.74 10.67
C PRO A 97 13.39 24.95 9.35
N GLY A 98 14.22 23.91 9.16
CA GLY A 98 14.22 23.02 7.98
C GLY A 98 13.38 21.74 8.12
N ARG A 99 12.69 21.51 9.25
CA ARG A 99 11.88 20.32 9.51
C ARG A 99 10.78 20.09 8.45
N GLN A 100 10.15 21.17 8.00
CA GLN A 100 9.11 21.12 6.97
C GLN A 100 9.69 20.62 5.63
N LEU A 101 10.91 21.03 5.30
CA LEU A 101 11.57 20.71 4.02
C LEU A 101 11.95 19.23 3.95
N LEU A 102 12.43 18.66 5.07
CA LEU A 102 12.66 17.22 5.20
C LEU A 102 11.36 16.43 5.03
N LEU A 103 10.30 16.79 5.74
CA LEU A 103 8.99 16.12 5.62
C LEU A 103 8.45 16.16 4.19
N THR A 104 8.48 17.32 3.54
CA THR A 104 8.04 17.47 2.15
C THR A 104 8.88 16.65 1.17
N LEU A 105 10.18 16.53 1.39
CA LEU A 105 11.05 15.69 0.54
C LEU A 105 10.73 14.20 0.68
N PHE A 106 10.30 13.74 1.86
CA PHE A 106 9.86 12.36 2.08
C PHE A 106 8.43 12.09 1.60
N ASP A 107 7.53 13.07 1.65
CA ASP A 107 6.15 12.94 1.15
C ASP A 107 6.07 13.10 -0.38
N MET A 108 7.04 13.79 -1.01
CA MET A 108 7.13 13.96 -2.45
C MET A 108 7.01 12.65 -3.25
N PRO A 109 7.77 11.57 -2.98
CA PRO A 109 7.64 10.32 -3.71
C PRO A 109 6.25 9.68 -3.56
N PHE A 110 5.57 9.90 -2.44
CA PHE A 110 4.19 9.43 -2.25
C PHE A 110 3.18 10.28 -3.03
N ALA A 111 3.45 11.57 -3.22
CA ALA A 111 2.66 12.45 -4.06
C ALA A 111 2.87 12.18 -5.58
N VAL A 112 4.01 11.61 -5.96
CA VAL A 112 4.27 11.20 -7.36
C VAL A 112 3.56 9.87 -7.64
N SER A 113 2.55 9.91 -8.51
CA SER A 113 1.86 8.70 -8.95
C SER A 113 2.85 7.70 -9.57
N PRO A 114 2.74 6.39 -9.26
CA PRO A 114 3.61 5.35 -9.82
C PRO A 114 3.65 5.35 -11.36
N VAL A 115 2.53 5.71 -12.00
CA VAL A 115 2.42 5.80 -13.46
C VAL A 115 3.32 6.91 -14.01
N VAL A 116 3.38 8.05 -13.31
CA VAL A 116 4.25 9.18 -13.70
C VAL A 116 5.71 8.82 -13.47
N ALA A 117 6.04 8.17 -12.35
CA ALA A 117 7.39 7.69 -12.08
C ALA A 117 7.88 6.70 -13.16
N GLY A 118 7.02 5.79 -13.60
CA GLY A 118 7.30 4.87 -14.71
C GLY A 118 7.59 5.60 -16.01
N CYS A 119 6.75 6.57 -16.40
CA CYS A 119 6.98 7.41 -17.57
C CYS A 119 8.28 8.22 -17.47
N CYS A 120 8.63 8.77 -16.30
CA CYS A 120 9.88 9.50 -16.09
C CYS A 120 11.12 8.61 -16.28
N ILE A 121 11.10 7.38 -15.75
CA ILE A 121 12.19 6.41 -15.91
C ILE A 121 12.33 6.00 -17.38
N CYS A 122 11.22 5.71 -18.07
CA CYS A 122 11.24 5.41 -19.50
C CYS A 122 11.76 6.59 -20.33
N CYS A 123 11.34 7.82 -20.02
CA CYS A 123 11.82 9.01 -20.70
C CYS A 123 13.31 9.27 -20.46
N PHE A 124 13.80 9.02 -19.24
CA PHE A 124 15.22 9.19 -18.89
C PHE A 124 16.12 8.12 -19.55
N THR A 125 15.66 6.87 -19.62
CA THR A 125 16.41 5.78 -20.24
C THR A 125 16.33 5.77 -21.78
N ALA A 126 15.29 6.38 -22.37
CA ALA A 126 15.10 6.48 -23.81
C ALA A 126 16.26 7.13 -24.60
N PRO A 127 16.86 8.26 -24.20
CA PRO A 127 18.02 8.83 -24.90
C PRO A 127 19.24 7.91 -24.83
N THR A 128 19.47 7.22 -23.70
CA THR A 128 20.57 6.25 -23.56
C THR A 128 20.35 5.04 -24.45
N ALA A 129 19.13 4.50 -24.52
CA ALA A 129 18.77 3.43 -25.43
C ALA A 129 18.91 3.85 -26.90
N ARG A 130 18.55 5.09 -27.25
CA ARG A 130 18.70 5.65 -28.60
C ARG A 130 20.17 5.88 -28.97
N SER A 131 21.02 6.32 -28.04
CA SER A 131 22.46 6.48 -28.26
C SER A 131 23.21 5.14 -28.39
N VAL A 132 22.74 4.08 -27.72
CA VAL A 132 23.27 2.72 -27.88
C VAL A 132 22.75 2.05 -29.16
N ALA A 133 21.46 2.25 -29.50
CA ALA A 133 20.86 1.73 -30.72
C ALA A 133 21.28 2.49 -31.99
N GLY A 134 21.83 3.71 -31.86
CA GLY A 134 22.33 4.52 -32.99
C GLY A 134 23.54 3.92 -33.73
N TRP A 135 24.16 2.88 -33.18
CA TRP A 135 25.27 2.13 -33.79
C TRP A 135 24.84 0.79 -34.39
N MET A 136 23.59 0.35 -34.17
CA MET A 136 23.03 -0.83 -34.83
C MET A 136 22.34 -0.37 -36.12
N PRO A 137 22.87 -0.69 -37.31
CA PRO A 137 22.13 -0.48 -38.55
C PRO A 137 20.83 -1.27 -38.45
N MET A 138 19.70 -0.59 -38.62
CA MET A 138 18.38 -1.20 -38.67
C MET A 138 18.38 -2.36 -39.67
N THR A 139 18.44 -3.58 -39.17
CA THR A 139 18.13 -4.81 -39.89
C THR A 139 16.99 -5.48 -39.13
N PHE A 140 15.81 -4.90 -39.26
CA PHE A 140 14.57 -5.62 -39.08
C PHE A 140 13.92 -5.71 -40.46
N ASN A 141 14.01 -6.91 -41.04
CA ASN A 141 13.11 -7.41 -42.06
C ASN A 141 11.86 -7.96 -41.38
#